data_AF-A0A2U8QD65-F1
#
_entry.id   AF-A0A2U8QD65-F1
#
_cell.length_a   1.000
_cell.length_b   1.000
_cell.length_c   1.000
_cell.angle_alpha   90.00
_cell.angle_beta   90.00
_cell.angle_gamma   90.00
#
_symmetry.space_group_name_H-M   'P 1'
#
loop_
_entity.id
_entity.type
_entity.pdbx_description
1 polymer ?
#
loop_
_entity_poly.entity_id
_entity_poly.type
_entity_poly.pdbx_seq_one_letter_code
_entity_poly.pdbx_strand_id
1 'polypeptide(L)'
;MRKLFFASVALFALSSAAQAANTSTTVQVGLVNGSSVTQNGFTNSSSSTSQLGLVNSATTMQGTSSASLNNGSTVTQIGVQNSASTGQVAFGNNSSGITQDSFGPAVLQNNAAGVGQLSVFGTNGSTVTQTAH
;
A
#
# COMPACT_ATOMS: atom_id res chain seq x y z
N MET A 1 -28.13 2.20 -35.12
CA MET A 1 -26.68 1.92 -35.07
C MET A 1 -25.93 2.76 -34.03
N ARG A 2 -26.15 4.08 -33.93
CA ARG A 2 -25.51 4.92 -32.89
C ARG A 2 -25.73 4.46 -31.44
N LYS A 3 -26.97 4.06 -31.09
CA LYS A 3 -27.31 3.55 -29.75
C LYS A 3 -26.59 2.24 -29.39
N LEU A 4 -26.32 1.40 -30.40
CA LEU A 4 -25.62 0.12 -30.22
C LEU A 4 -24.11 0.33 -30.06
N PHE A 5 -23.55 1.32 -30.74
CA PHE A 5 -22.17 1.77 -30.57
C PHE A 5 -21.93 2.36 -29.17
N PHE A 6 -22.82 3.21 -28.67
CA PHE A 6 -22.70 3.72 -27.31
C PHE A 6 -22.89 2.62 -26.26
N ALA A 7 -23.73 1.62 -26.50
CA ALA A 7 -23.88 0.47 -25.62
C ALA A 7 -22.62 -0.42 -25.59
N SER A 8 -21.95 -0.64 -26.73
CA SER A 8 -20.71 -1.42 -26.78
C SER A 8 -19.52 -0.68 -26.16
N VAL A 9 -19.44 0.64 -26.35
CA VAL A 9 -18.43 1.49 -25.68
C VAL A 9 -18.69 1.55 -24.18
N ALA A 10 -19.95 1.66 -23.75
CA ALA A 10 -20.31 1.64 -22.35
C ALA A 10 -20.05 0.27 -21.70
N LEU A 11 -20.34 -0.84 -22.40
CA LEU A 11 -20.05 -2.20 -21.91
C LEU A 11 -18.55 -2.47 -21.84
N PHE A 12 -17.78 -2.00 -22.82
CA PHE A 12 -16.32 -2.08 -22.80
C PHE A 12 -15.73 -1.22 -21.66
N ALA A 13 -16.21 0.02 -21.51
CA ALA A 13 -15.82 0.91 -20.41
C ALA A 13 -16.20 0.33 -19.03
N LEU A 14 -17.41 -0.24 -18.87
CA LEU A 14 -17.85 -0.92 -17.65
C LEU A 14 -17.00 -2.17 -17.38
N SER A 15 -16.69 -2.98 -18.39
CA SER A 15 -15.85 -4.17 -18.23
C SER A 15 -14.41 -3.79 -17.83
N SER A 16 -13.88 -2.70 -18.40
CA SER A 16 -12.56 -2.17 -18.04
C SER A 16 -12.53 -1.59 -16.63
N ALA A 17 -13.61 -0.92 -16.19
CA ALA A 17 -13.74 -0.42 -14.82
C ALA A 17 -13.96 -1.55 -13.80
N ALA A 18 -14.67 -2.63 -14.18
CA ALA A 18 -14.93 -3.79 -13.34
C ALA A 18 -13.73 -4.77 -13.22
N GLN A 19 -12.70 -4.63 -14.07
CA GLN A 19 -11.44 -5.40 -14.00
C GLN A 19 -10.24 -4.60 -13.44
N ALA A 20 -10.41 -3.34 -13.03
CA ALA A 20 -9.29 -2.39 -12.85
C ALA A 20 -9.09 -1.78 -11.45
N ALA A 21 -9.45 -2.46 -10.36
CA ALA A 21 -9.14 -1.98 -9.01
C ALA A 21 -8.54 -3.07 -8.12
N ASN A 22 -7.32 -2.87 -7.63
CA ASN A 22 -6.73 -3.69 -6.57
C ASN A 22 -6.52 -2.83 -5.31
N THR A 23 -7.60 -2.50 -4.61
CA THR A 23 -7.63 -1.66 -3.40
C THR A 23 -7.44 -2.52 -2.14
N SER A 24 -6.74 -2.04 -1.11
CA SER A 24 -6.66 -2.69 0.21
C SER A 24 -6.61 -1.64 1.33
N THR A 25 -7.12 -1.98 2.51
CA THR A 25 -7.14 -1.14 3.72
C THR A 25 -7.03 -2.08 4.93
N THR A 26 -6.21 -1.83 5.96
CA THR A 26 -6.16 -2.69 7.16
C THR A 26 -5.90 -1.88 8.42
N VAL A 27 -6.81 -1.81 9.39
CA VAL A 27 -6.63 -1.10 10.67
C VAL A 27 -6.45 -2.10 11.85
N GLN A 28 -5.46 -2.00 12.76
CA GLN A 28 -5.33 -2.92 13.91
C GLN A 28 -4.86 -2.27 15.22
N VAL A 29 -5.73 -2.15 16.20
CA VAL A 29 -5.45 -1.49 17.50
C VAL A 29 -5.15 -2.55 18.58
N GLY A 30 -3.93 -2.66 19.14
CA GLY A 30 -3.63 -3.59 20.25
C GLY A 30 -2.21 -4.18 20.28
N LEU A 31 -1.94 -5.10 21.23
CA LEU A 31 -0.63 -5.74 21.45
C LEU A 31 -0.30 -6.90 20.48
N VAL A 32 0.84 -6.78 19.79
CA VAL A 32 1.60 -7.66 18.88
C VAL A 32 1.01 -7.82 17.47
N ASN A 33 0.73 -6.72 16.77
CA ASN A 33 0.09 -6.81 15.45
C ASN A 33 1.07 -7.13 14.30
N GLY A 34 0.55 -7.68 13.21
CA GLY A 34 1.27 -8.02 11.99
C GLY A 34 0.38 -7.80 10.76
N SER A 35 0.94 -7.42 9.62
CA SER A 35 0.20 -7.14 8.39
C SER A 35 1.07 -7.49 7.19
N SER A 36 0.46 -8.00 6.11
CA SER A 36 1.10 -8.26 4.82
C SER A 36 0.07 -8.15 3.71
N VAL A 37 0.30 -7.37 2.65
CA VAL A 37 -0.65 -7.24 1.53
C VAL A 37 0.04 -7.49 0.20
N THR A 38 -0.37 -8.54 -0.53
CA THR A 38 0.11 -8.84 -1.90
C THR A 38 -0.99 -8.59 -2.93
N GLN A 39 -0.71 -7.77 -3.95
CA GLN A 39 -1.67 -7.43 -5.01
C GLN A 39 -1.03 -7.52 -6.40
N ASN A 40 -1.67 -8.26 -7.30
CA ASN A 40 -1.24 -8.47 -8.69
C ASN A 40 -2.30 -7.93 -9.66
N GLY A 41 -2.60 -6.63 -9.56
CA GLY A 41 -3.57 -5.96 -10.44
C GLY A 41 -2.87 -5.37 -11.65
N PHE A 42 -3.46 -5.51 -12.83
CA PHE A 42 -2.85 -5.02 -14.08
C PHE A 42 -2.95 -3.51 -14.26
N THR A 43 -3.84 -2.82 -13.54
CA THR A 43 -4.06 -1.38 -13.70
C THR A 43 -3.58 -0.60 -12.47
N ASN A 44 -4.44 -0.32 -11.50
CA ASN A 44 -4.10 0.45 -10.30
C ASN A 44 -4.25 -0.43 -9.06
N SER A 45 -3.14 -0.64 -8.34
CA SER A 45 -3.14 -1.33 -7.05
C SER A 45 -2.91 -0.30 -5.93
N SER A 46 -3.88 -0.10 -5.05
CA SER A 46 -3.76 0.77 -3.89
C SER A 46 -3.90 -0.03 -2.60
N SER A 47 -3.14 0.29 -1.55
CA SER A 47 -3.30 -0.29 -0.22
C SER A 47 -3.17 0.74 0.89
N SER A 48 -3.83 0.48 2.01
CA SER A 48 -3.76 1.26 3.23
C SER A 48 -3.63 0.29 4.40
N THR A 49 -2.80 0.59 5.39
CA THR A 49 -2.70 -0.13 6.66
C THR A 49 -2.60 0.90 7.77
N SER A 50 -3.24 0.68 8.90
CA SER A 50 -3.28 1.48 10.12
C SER A 50 -3.16 0.48 11.28
N GLN A 51 -2.37 0.73 12.32
CA GLN A 51 -2.30 -0.15 13.50
C GLN A 51 -2.07 0.73 14.77
N LEU A 52 -2.62 0.40 15.94
CA LEU A 52 -2.57 1.20 17.19
C LEU A 52 -2.46 0.32 18.47
N GLY A 53 -1.29 -0.16 18.85
CA GLY A 53 -1.00 -0.87 20.11
C GLY A 53 0.36 -1.59 20.04
N LEU A 54 0.71 -2.47 20.99
CA LEU A 54 2.14 -2.77 21.23
C LEU A 54 2.71 -3.97 20.46
N VAL A 55 3.60 -3.70 19.48
CA VAL A 55 4.48 -4.59 18.67
C VAL A 55 3.93 -4.90 17.27
N ASN A 56 3.76 -3.86 16.45
CA ASN A 56 3.14 -3.92 15.13
C ASN A 56 4.15 -4.22 14.01
N SER A 57 3.78 -5.03 13.03
CA SER A 57 4.50 -5.29 11.79
C SER A 57 3.56 -5.11 10.60
N ALA A 58 4.04 -4.62 9.46
CA ALA A 58 3.29 -4.50 8.21
C ALA A 58 4.19 -4.76 7.01
N THR A 59 3.65 -5.42 5.98
CA THR A 59 4.30 -5.66 4.69
C THR A 59 3.31 -5.32 3.59
N THR A 60 3.74 -4.71 2.51
CA THR A 60 2.93 -4.49 1.31
C THR A 60 3.78 -4.83 0.09
N MET A 61 3.29 -5.66 -0.82
CA MET A 61 3.91 -6.06 -2.07
C MET A 61 2.91 -5.88 -3.21
N GLN A 62 3.17 -4.95 -4.13
CA GLN A 62 2.25 -4.69 -5.25
C GLN A 62 2.98 -4.79 -6.58
N GLY A 63 2.43 -5.56 -7.51
CA GLY A 63 3.00 -5.75 -8.84
C GLY A 63 4.33 -6.52 -8.88
N THR A 64 4.78 -7.11 -7.76
CA THR A 64 6.10 -7.75 -7.66
C THR A 64 6.23 -9.03 -8.49
N SER A 65 5.14 -9.76 -8.72
CA SER A 65 5.15 -10.93 -9.63
C SER A 65 4.79 -10.55 -11.07
N SER A 66 3.96 -9.52 -11.25
CA SER A 66 3.58 -8.96 -12.55
C SER A 66 3.37 -7.46 -12.39
N ALA A 67 4.18 -6.66 -13.08
CA ALA A 67 4.14 -5.20 -12.94
C ALA A 67 2.74 -4.64 -13.24
N SER A 68 2.24 -3.80 -12.33
CA SER A 68 0.98 -3.07 -12.50
C SER A 68 1.20 -1.79 -13.34
N LEU A 69 0.14 -1.10 -13.75
CA LEU A 69 0.31 0.24 -14.33
C LEU A 69 0.71 1.26 -13.26
N ASN A 70 0.07 1.27 -12.10
CA ASN A 70 0.47 2.12 -10.97
C ASN A 70 0.23 1.41 -9.63
N ASN A 71 1.07 1.73 -8.64
CA ASN A 71 0.91 1.27 -7.26
C ASN A 71 0.85 2.44 -6.27
N GLY A 72 0.02 2.29 -5.24
CA GLY A 72 -0.10 3.19 -4.10
C GLY A 72 -0.16 2.40 -2.79
N SER A 73 0.56 2.84 -1.76
CA SER A 73 0.45 2.25 -0.42
C SER A 73 0.54 3.31 0.67
N THR A 74 -0.15 3.08 1.79
CA THR A 74 -0.02 3.87 3.01
C THR A 74 -0.01 2.95 4.21
N VAL A 75 0.92 3.14 5.15
CA VAL A 75 1.02 2.38 6.39
C VAL A 75 1.12 3.38 7.55
N THR A 76 0.22 3.31 8.50
CA THR A 76 0.24 4.08 9.75
C THR A 76 0.32 3.09 10.91
N GLN A 77 1.22 3.29 11.86
CA GLN A 77 1.33 2.43 13.05
C GLN A 77 1.57 3.28 14.28
N ILE A 78 0.88 2.95 15.38
CA ILE A 78 1.05 3.57 16.68
C ILE A 78 1.29 2.42 17.67
N GLY A 79 2.36 2.43 18.47
CA GLY A 79 2.73 1.25 19.28
C GLY A 79 3.94 1.43 20.18
N VAL A 80 4.61 0.34 20.58
CA VAL A 80 5.95 0.41 21.22
C VAL A 80 7.06 -0.06 20.26
N GLN A 81 6.78 -1.03 19.39
CA GLN A 81 7.74 -1.55 18.42
C GLN A 81 7.03 -1.65 17.06
N ASN A 82 7.16 -0.64 16.21
CA ASN A 82 6.51 -0.59 14.91
C ASN A 82 7.49 -1.04 13.80
N SER A 83 7.05 -1.88 12.87
CA SER A 83 7.83 -2.33 11.72
C SER A 83 6.98 -2.30 10.45
N ALA A 84 7.49 -1.75 9.35
CA ALA A 84 6.77 -1.69 8.08
C ALA A 84 7.69 -1.91 6.86
N SER A 85 7.24 -2.67 5.87
CA SER A 85 7.93 -2.88 4.60
C SER A 85 7.00 -2.69 3.42
N THR A 86 7.45 -1.98 2.39
CA THR A 86 6.70 -1.79 1.15
C THR A 86 7.58 -2.13 -0.06
N GLY A 87 7.11 -3.05 -0.89
CA GLY A 87 7.66 -3.42 -2.20
C GLY A 87 6.65 -3.09 -3.31
N GLN A 88 7.03 -2.32 -4.32
CA GLN A 88 6.14 -2.02 -5.44
C GLN A 88 6.87 -2.09 -6.77
N VAL A 89 6.25 -2.69 -7.78
CA VAL A 89 6.75 -2.74 -9.15
C VAL A 89 5.65 -2.33 -10.12
N ALA A 90 5.91 -1.28 -10.90
CA ALA A 90 4.96 -0.70 -11.84
C ALA A 90 5.64 -0.31 -13.15
N PHE A 91 4.86 -0.31 -14.24
CA PHE A 91 5.26 0.35 -15.49
C PHE A 91 5.17 1.87 -15.37
N GLY A 92 4.11 2.38 -14.74
CA GLY A 92 3.92 3.79 -14.42
C GLY A 92 4.51 4.13 -13.07
N ASN A 93 3.71 4.71 -12.18
CA ASN A 93 4.17 5.30 -10.92
C ASN A 93 4.00 4.37 -9.73
N ASN A 94 4.93 4.45 -8.78
CA ASN A 94 4.82 3.88 -7.44
C ASN A 94 4.77 5.00 -6.40
N SER A 95 3.85 4.91 -5.45
CA SER A 95 3.75 5.83 -4.31
C SER A 95 3.58 5.04 -3.01
N SER A 96 4.32 5.43 -1.97
CA SER A 96 4.22 4.83 -0.64
C SER A 96 4.34 5.85 0.49
N GLY A 97 3.56 5.70 1.55
CA GLY A 97 3.73 6.43 2.81
C GLY A 97 3.83 5.46 3.98
N ILE A 98 4.80 5.65 4.88
CA ILE A 98 4.91 4.94 6.15
C ILE A 98 5.01 5.98 7.27
N THR A 99 4.12 5.91 8.25
CA THR A 99 4.12 6.75 9.46
C THR A 99 4.05 5.85 10.69
N GLN A 100 5.00 5.99 11.62
CA GLN A 100 5.10 5.17 12.82
C GLN A 100 5.31 6.04 14.05
N ASP A 101 4.43 5.94 15.05
CA ASP A 101 4.58 6.64 16.33
C ASP A 101 4.71 5.62 17.48
N SER A 102 5.81 5.71 18.23
CA SER A 102 6.11 4.84 19.36
C SER A 102 5.90 5.56 20.70
N PHE A 103 5.26 4.89 21.67
CA PHE A 103 4.97 5.40 23.02
C PHE A 103 5.36 4.37 24.09
N GLY A 104 5.78 4.81 25.27
CA GLY A 104 6.08 3.93 26.42
C GLY A 104 7.47 4.18 27.02
N PRO A 105 8.07 3.25 27.77
CA PRO A 105 9.45 3.40 28.24
C PRO A 105 10.44 3.52 27.08
N ALA A 106 11.37 4.48 27.11
CA ALA A 106 12.29 4.78 25.99
C ALA A 106 13.10 3.56 25.49
N VAL A 107 13.39 2.60 26.38
CA VAL A 107 14.10 1.36 26.04
C VAL A 107 13.27 0.35 25.23
N LEU A 108 11.95 0.55 25.15
CA LEU A 108 11.03 -0.33 24.42
C LEU A 108 10.54 0.29 23.11
N GLN A 109 10.77 1.59 22.90
CA GLN A 109 10.33 2.32 21.70
C GLN A 109 11.26 2.03 20.53
N ASN A 110 10.74 1.41 19.47
CA ASN A 110 11.50 1.14 18.26
C ASN A 110 10.61 1.24 17.02
N ASN A 111 11.11 1.88 15.98
CA ASN A 111 10.44 1.96 14.68
C ASN A 111 11.40 1.45 13.60
N ALA A 112 10.94 0.57 12.72
CA ALA A 112 11.67 0.09 11.54
C ALA A 112 10.80 0.24 10.28
N ALA A 113 11.36 0.79 9.21
CA ALA A 113 10.66 0.96 7.95
C ALA A 113 11.57 0.70 6.75
N GLY A 114 11.04 0.04 5.71
CA GLY A 114 11.75 -0.22 4.46
C GLY A 114 10.86 -0.04 3.24
N VAL A 115 11.35 0.66 2.22
CA VAL A 115 10.64 0.86 0.96
C VAL A 115 11.54 0.48 -0.21
N GLY A 116 11.06 -0.41 -1.07
CA GLY A 116 11.66 -0.75 -2.36
C GLY A 116 10.64 -0.55 -3.47
N GLN A 117 10.95 0.29 -4.45
CA GLN A 117 10.05 0.59 -5.56
C GLN A 117 10.80 0.56 -6.89
N LEU A 118 10.18 -0.02 -7.91
CA LEU A 118 10.69 -0.04 -9.28
C LEU A 118 9.61 0.43 -10.25
N SER A 119 9.85 1.59 -10.85
CA SER A 119 9.04 2.15 -11.94
C SER A 119 9.83 2.06 -13.23
N VAL A 120 9.22 1.57 -14.31
CA VAL A 120 9.89 1.44 -15.63
C VAL A 120 9.85 2.75 -16.41
N PHE A 121 8.67 3.38 -16.49
CA PHE A 121 8.43 4.62 -17.24
C PHE A 121 7.86 5.76 -16.40
N GLY A 122 7.49 5.49 -15.14
CA GLY A 122 7.04 6.51 -14.19
C GLY A 122 8.04 6.80 -13.08
N THR A 123 7.56 7.43 -12.02
CA THR A 123 8.38 7.83 -10.87
C THR A 123 8.11 6.93 -9.66
N ASN A 124 9.08 6.89 -8.74
CA ASN A 124 8.94 6.28 -7.42
C ASN A 124 8.89 7.40 -6.38
N GLY A 125 7.82 7.44 -5.59
CA GLY A 125 7.67 8.36 -4.47
C GLY A 125 7.49 7.61 -3.16
N SER A 126 8.27 7.96 -2.15
CA SER A 126 8.18 7.34 -0.83
C SER A 126 8.38 8.36 0.29
N THR A 127 7.53 8.33 1.30
CA THR A 127 7.70 9.08 2.55
C THR A 127 7.73 8.12 3.72
N VAL A 128 8.72 8.27 4.61
CA VAL A 128 8.85 7.50 5.85
C VAL A 128 9.02 8.47 7.02
N THR A 129 8.12 8.37 8.00
CA THR A 129 8.14 9.17 9.23
C THR A 129 8.10 8.24 10.43
N GLN A 130 9.05 8.39 11.35
CA GLN A 130 9.19 7.55 12.54
C GLN A 130 9.38 8.45 13.77
N THR A 131 8.42 8.43 14.69
CA THR A 131 8.42 9.26 15.91
C THR A 131 8.44 8.36 17.14
N ALA A 132 9.18 8.76 18.16
CA ALA A 132 9.28 8.11 19.48
C ALA A 132 9.00 9.19 20.54
N HIS A 133 8.10 8.93 21.48
CA HIS A 133 7.54 9.89 22.45
C HIS A 133 7.91 9.58 23.90
#